data_AF-A0A4Y2TRR5-F1
#
_entry.id   AF-A0A4Y2TRR5-F1
#
_cell.length_a   1.000
_cell.length_b   1.000
_cell.length_c   1.000
_cell.angle_alpha   90.00
_cell.angle_beta   90.00
_cell.angle_gamma   90.00
#
_symmetry.space_group_name_H-M   'P 1'
#
loop_
_entity.id
_entity.type
_entity.pdbx_description
1 polymer ?
#
loop_
_entity_poly.entity_id
_entity_poly.type
_entity_poly.pdbx_seq_one_letter_code
_entity_poly.pdbx_strand_id
1 'polypeptide(L)'
;MSSQELALYIHALLVACMDPRDFNGDDLVRELRRRVEASGNYTNPFLILVLCNAGDTMTARDVEQVTAAYDSQHRPFWTGKQCLKIQLTITLCVRYKII
;
A
#
# COMPACT_ATOMS: atom_id res chain seq x y z
N MET A 1 -2.77 -1.86 -18.29
CA MET A 1 -2.10 -1.35 -17.09
C MET A 1 -2.17 -2.40 -15.99
N SER A 2 -1.02 -2.93 -15.58
CA SER A 2 -0.87 -3.85 -14.45
C SER A 2 -1.24 -3.18 -13.12
N SER A 3 -1.47 -3.97 -12.07
CA SER A 3 -1.77 -3.45 -10.72
C SER A 3 -0.61 -2.60 -10.17
N GLN A 4 0.64 -2.97 -10.47
CA GLN A 4 1.83 -2.26 -10.04
C GLN A 4 1.97 -0.91 -10.75
N GLU A 5 1.73 -0.87 -12.06
CA GLU A 5 1.71 0.40 -12.82
C GLU A 5 0.61 1.33 -12.31
N LEU A 6 -0.59 0.81 -12.03
CA LEU A 6 -1.68 1.59 -11.45
C LEU A 6 -1.30 2.15 -10.07
N ALA A 7 -0.69 1.33 -9.21
CA ALA A 7 -0.24 1.77 -7.90
C ALA A 7 0.87 2.83 -7.98
N LEU A 8 1.84 2.67 -8.89
CA LEU A 8 2.85 3.70 -9.15
C LEU A 8 2.23 5.00 -9.65
N TYR A 9 1.21 4.91 -10.49
CA TYR A 9 0.50 6.07 -11.01
C TYR A 9 -0.25 6.83 -9.90
N ILE A 10 -1.02 6.11 -9.07
CA ILE A 10 -1.69 6.68 -7.89
C ILE A 10 -0.67 7.32 -6.95
N HIS A 11 0.45 6.65 -6.70
CA HIS A 11 1.50 7.19 -5.85
C HIS A 11 2.09 8.49 -6.41
N ALA A 12 2.30 8.58 -7.72
CA ALA A 12 2.75 9.80 -8.38
C ALA A 12 1.73 10.94 -8.26
N LEU A 13 0.43 10.65 -8.39
CA LEU A 13 -0.64 11.64 -8.18
C LEU A 13 -0.62 12.20 -6.75
N LEU A 14 -0.50 11.32 -5.75
CA LEU A 14 -0.41 11.71 -4.33
C LEU A 14 0.81 12.60 -4.07
N VAL A 15 1.98 12.25 -4.62
CA VAL A 15 3.21 13.06 -4.50
C VAL A 15 3.05 14.43 -5.17
N ALA A 16 2.27 14.51 -6.26
CA ALA A 16 1.95 15.76 -6.94
C ALA A 16 0.78 16.52 -6.31
N CYS A 17 0.27 16.08 -5.15
CA CYS A 17 -0.90 16.65 -4.47
C CYS A 17 -2.17 16.69 -5.33
N MET A 18 -2.33 15.72 -6.23
CA MET A 18 -3.54 15.51 -7.02
C MET A 18 -4.38 14.39 -6.38
N ASP A 19 -5.70 14.54 -6.36
CA ASP A 19 -6.60 13.54 -5.80
C ASP A 19 -6.77 12.34 -6.76
N PRO A 20 -6.29 11.13 -6.42
CA PRO A 20 -6.48 9.95 -7.25
C PRO A 20 -7.90 9.37 -7.20
N ARG A 21 -8.78 9.85 -6.32
CA ARG A 21 -10.19 9.42 -6.24
C ARG A 21 -11.11 10.18 -7.18
N ASP A 22 -10.66 11.33 -7.68
CA ASP A 22 -11.36 12.15 -8.68
C ASP A 22 -10.43 12.45 -9.87
N PHE A 23 -9.82 11.40 -10.41
CA PHE A 23 -8.94 11.52 -11.57
C PHE A 23 -9.78 11.42 -12.85
N ASN A 24 -10.12 12.56 -13.44
CA ASN A 24 -10.94 12.64 -14.66
C ASN A 24 -12.31 11.93 -14.51
N GLY A 25 -12.88 11.91 -13.30
CA GLY A 25 -14.13 11.21 -12.98
C GLY A 25 -13.97 9.73 -12.62
N ASP A 26 -12.74 9.20 -12.61
CA ASP A 26 -12.43 7.84 -12.19
C ASP A 26 -11.81 7.80 -10.79
N ASP A 27 -12.30 6.88 -9.96
CA ASP A 27 -11.69 6.55 -8.66
C ASP A 27 -10.63 5.45 -8.84
N LEU A 28 -9.39 5.88 -9.07
CA LEU A 28 -8.25 4.99 -9.28
C LEU A 28 -7.94 4.18 -8.01
N VAL A 29 -8.19 4.75 -6.83
CA VAL A 29 -7.97 4.09 -5.54
C VAL A 29 -8.91 2.91 -5.40
N ARG A 30 -10.18 3.09 -5.71
CA ARG A 30 -11.19 2.01 -5.72
C ARG A 30 -10.89 0.94 -6.75
N GLU A 31 -10.34 1.31 -7.91
CA GLU A 31 -9.89 0.35 -8.91
C GLU A 31 -8.71 -0.49 -8.39
N LEU A 32 -7.71 0.14 -7.77
CA LEU A 32 -6.60 -0.58 -7.14
C LEU A 32 -7.09 -1.52 -6.02
N ARG A 33 -8.05 -1.06 -5.20
CA ARG A 33 -8.63 -1.86 -4.12
C ARG A 33 -9.29 -3.13 -4.63
N ARG A 34 -10.09 -3.03 -5.68
CA ARG A 34 -10.72 -4.20 -6.34
C ARG A 34 -9.69 -5.22 -6.82
N ARG A 35 -8.55 -4.76 -7.34
CA ARG A 35 -7.47 -5.64 -7.79
C ARG A 35 -6.76 -6.35 -6.64
N VAL A 36 -6.57 -5.67 -5.51
CA VAL A 36 -6.02 -6.26 -4.29
C VAL A 36 -6.97 -7.31 -3.69
N GLU A 37 -8.27 -7.05 -3.72
CA GLU A 37 -9.27 -8.02 -3.27
C GLU A 37 -9.32 -9.26 -4.19
N ALA A 38 -9.12 -9.05 -5.49
CA ALA A 38 -9.08 -10.12 -6.50
C ALA A 38 -7.77 -10.92 -6.51
N SER A 39 -6.65 -10.42 -5.96
CA SER A 39 -5.34 -11.09 -6.02
C SER A 39 -5.21 -12.33 -5.11
N GLY A 40 -6.26 -12.69 -4.37
CA GLY A 40 -6.30 -13.96 -3.63
C GLY A 40 -5.23 -14.03 -2.54
N ASN A 41 -4.40 -15.09 -2.55
CA ASN A 41 -3.52 -15.41 -1.42
C ASN A 41 -2.27 -14.53 -1.32
N TYR A 42 -1.79 -13.99 -2.43
CA TYR A 42 -0.59 -13.16 -2.44
C TYR A 42 -0.86 -11.83 -3.16
N THR A 43 -0.71 -10.75 -2.41
CA THR A 43 -0.73 -9.38 -2.93
C THR A 43 0.66 -8.79 -2.73
N ASN A 44 1.18 -8.11 -3.75
CA ASN A 44 2.41 -7.36 -3.59
C ASN A 44 2.20 -6.27 -2.51
N PRO A 45 3.00 -6.24 -1.42
CA PRO A 45 2.83 -5.29 -0.32
C PRO A 45 2.83 -3.82 -0.74
N PHE A 46 3.50 -3.50 -1.85
CA PHE A 46 3.51 -2.17 -2.42
C PHE A 46 2.10 -1.67 -2.77
N LEU A 47 1.21 -2.53 -3.25
CA LEU A 47 -0.16 -2.15 -3.61
C LEU A 47 -0.96 -1.71 -2.37
N ILE A 48 -0.78 -2.44 -1.26
CA ILE A 48 -1.42 -2.15 0.03
C ILE A 48 -0.89 -0.82 0.60
N LEU A 49 0.42 -0.58 0.49
CA LEU A 49 1.02 0.68 0.94
C LEU A 49 0.46 1.89 0.17
N VAL A 50 0.27 1.76 -1.15
CA VAL A 50 -0.31 2.83 -1.96
C VAL A 50 -1.77 3.09 -1.59
N LEU A 51 -2.58 2.04 -1.37
CA LEU A 51 -3.95 2.20 -0.89
C LEU A 51 -4.00 2.95 0.46
N CYS A 52 -3.09 2.60 1.37
CA CYS A 52 -2.99 3.29 2.65
C CYS A 52 -2.65 4.77 2.50
N ASN A 53 -1.64 5.09 1.68
CA ASN A 53 -1.24 6.47 1.39
C ASN A 53 -2.37 7.27 0.70
N ALA A 54 -3.26 6.61 -0.03
CA ALA A 54 -4.45 7.20 -0.64
C ALA A 54 -5.64 7.33 0.34
N GLY A 55 -5.41 7.09 1.63
CA GLY A 55 -6.42 7.19 2.70
C GLY A 55 -7.48 6.09 2.65
N ASP A 56 -7.23 4.99 1.92
CA ASP A 56 -8.15 3.86 1.87
C ASP A 56 -8.24 3.11 3.21
N THR A 57 -9.37 2.46 3.47
CA THR A 57 -9.60 1.76 4.75
C THR A 57 -8.92 0.40 4.74
N MET A 58 -7.85 0.27 5.51
CA MET A 58 -7.09 -0.96 5.60
C MET A 58 -7.81 -2.02 6.46
N THR A 59 -7.76 -3.28 6.02
CA THR A 59 -8.32 -4.43 6.72
C THR A 59 -7.26 -5.18 7.53
N ALA A 60 -7.69 -6.06 8.44
CA ALA A 60 -6.77 -6.97 9.14
C ALA A 60 -5.97 -7.85 8.16
N ARG A 61 -6.60 -8.29 7.07
CA ARG A 61 -5.94 -9.07 6.01
C ARG A 61 -4.83 -8.29 5.32
N ASP A 62 -5.03 -6.99 5.09
CA ASP A 62 -4.01 -6.13 4.50
C ASP A 62 -2.76 -6.05 5.40
N VAL A 63 -2.97 -5.91 6.72
CA VAL A 63 -1.87 -5.95 7.72
C VAL A 63 -1.14 -7.28 7.66
N GLU A 64 -1.88 -8.38 7.70
CA GLU A 64 -1.31 -9.72 7.71
C GLU A 64 -0.49 -10.00 6.46
N GLN A 65 -0.99 -9.62 5.27
CA GLN A 65 -0.27 -9.81 4.01
C GLN A 65 1.05 -9.03 3.98
N VAL A 66 1.05 -7.78 4.42
CA VAL A 66 2.27 -6.97 4.46
C VAL A 66 3.26 -7.50 5.52
N THR A 67 2.76 -7.90 6.69
CA THR A 67 3.56 -8.46 7.78
C THR A 67 4.20 -9.78 7.35
N ALA A 68 3.43 -10.69 6.75
CA ALA A 68 3.94 -11.96 6.24
C ALA A 68 4.99 -11.77 5.13
N ALA A 69 4.79 -10.80 4.24
CA ALA A 69 5.77 -10.47 3.21
C ALA A 69 7.07 -9.90 3.78
N TYR A 70 6.98 -9.12 4.87
CA TYR A 70 8.13 -8.63 5.60
C TYR A 70 8.87 -9.76 6.34
N ASP A 71 8.14 -10.59 7.09
CA ASP A 71 8.70 -11.69 7.87
C ASP A 71 9.33 -12.76 6.97
N SER A 72 8.75 -13.04 5.81
CA SER A 72 9.34 -13.98 4.84
C SER A 72 10.66 -13.49 4.23
N GLN A 73 10.94 -12.18 4.26
CA GLN A 73 12.19 -11.59 3.77
C GLN A 73 13.21 -11.37 4.91
N HIS A 74 13.48 -12.38 5.74
CA HIS A 74 14.61 -12.39 6.69
C HIS A 74 15.95 -12.04 5.98
N ARG A 75 16.22 -10.75 5.83
CA ARG A 75 17.41 -10.19 5.17
C ARG A 75 18.27 -9.55 6.24
N PRO A 76 19.51 -10.03 6.49
CA PRO A 76 20.41 -9.44 7.48
C PRO A 76 20.92 -8.03 7.09
N PHE A 77 20.43 -7.46 5.98
CA PHE A 77 20.96 -6.25 5.36
C PHE A 77 20.21 -4.96 5.70
N TRP A 78 18.94 -5.05 6.15
CA TRP A 78 18.23 -3.85 6.60
C TRP A 78 18.72 -3.50 8.01
N THR A 79 19.66 -2.55 8.09
CA THR A 79 20.10 -1.97 9.38
C THR A 79 18.87 -1.67 10.23
N GLY A 80 18.78 -2.26 11.43
CA GLY A 80 17.54 -2.43 12.20
C GLY A 80 16.68 -1.18 12.46
N LYS A 81 17.16 0.02 12.13
CA LYS A 81 16.38 1.27 12.14
C LYS A 81 15.49 1.48 10.90
N GLN A 82 15.89 1.00 9.72
CA GLN A 82 15.13 1.11 8.47
C GLN A 82 13.95 0.12 8.46
N CYS A 83 14.19 -1.11 8.94
CA CYS A 83 13.17 -2.14 9.12
C CYS A 83 12.08 -1.69 10.10
N LEU A 84 12.47 -1.16 11.26
CA LEU A 84 11.52 -0.64 12.25
C LEU A 84 10.73 0.54 11.71
N LYS A 85 11.35 1.45 10.94
CA LYS A 85 10.66 2.58 10.29
C LYS A 85 9.65 2.12 9.25
N ILE A 86 9.99 1.15 8.40
CA ILE A 86 9.04 0.63 7.39
C ILE A 86 7.90 -0.13 8.08
N GLN A 87 8.20 -0.98 9.07
CA GLN A 87 7.19 -1.66 9.89
C GLN A 87 6.32 -0.65 10.63
N LEU A 88 6.88 0.41 11.21
CA LEU A 88 6.13 1.50 11.85
C LEU A 88 5.35 2.31 10.84
N THR A 89 5.87 2.63 9.66
CA THR A 89 5.11 3.36 8.64
C THR A 89 3.95 2.53 8.14
N ILE A 90 4.15 1.23 7.89
CA ILE A 90 3.08 0.29 7.55
C ILE A 90 2.08 0.19 8.70
N THR A 91 2.53 0.00 9.94
CA THR A 91 1.65 -0.11 11.11
C THR A 91 0.94 1.21 11.42
N LEU A 92 1.58 2.36 11.28
CA LEU A 92 1.01 3.69 11.53
C LEU A 92 0.05 4.10 10.42
N CYS A 93 0.40 3.81 9.17
CA CYS A 93 -0.47 4.05 8.05
C CYS A 93 -1.74 3.17 8.18
N VAL A 94 -1.55 1.86 8.45
CA VAL A 94 -2.66 0.92 8.56
C VAL A 94 -3.49 1.09 9.86
N ARG A 95 -2.88 1.53 10.96
CA ARG A 95 -3.53 1.57 12.29
C ARG A 95 -3.86 2.97 12.80
N TYR A 96 -3.24 4.02 12.24
CA TYR A 96 -3.35 5.40 12.74
C TYR A 96 -3.63 6.46 11.66
N LYS A 97 -3.78 6.09 10.37
CA LYS A 97 -4.20 7.01 9.30
C LYS A 97 -3.39 8.31 9.28
N ILE A 98 -2.06 8.21 9.27
CA ILE A 98 -1.18 9.38 9.19
C ILE A 98 -0.86 9.65 7.71
N ILE A 99 -1.75 10.39 7.04
CA ILE A 99 -1.47 11.58 6.20
C ILE A 99 -2.69 12.50 6.34
#